data_AF-A0A4Q6FZP7-F1
#
_entry.id   AF-A0A4Q6FZP7-F1
#
_cell.length_a   1.000
_cell.length_b   1.000
_cell.length_c   1.000
_cell.angle_alpha   90.00
_cell.angle_beta   90.00
_cell.angle_gamma   90.00
#
_symmetry.space_group_name_H-M   'P 1'
#
loop_
_entity.id
_entity.type
_entity.pdbx_description
1 polymer ?
#
loop_
_entity_poly.entity_id
_entity_poly.type
_entity_poly.pdbx_seq_one_letter_code
_entity_poly.pdbx_strand_id
1 'polypeptide(L)'
;MHEQVGFSATTSSGVIWLRGLLLENSNFYGLEEALSGDFETMDFSQLKKASWNGLLKLNGVLSKKVKKSGQAVNVRAIPFEIYRFFRMLPHFKSNFRIESAELSTGSGKYQLYSSQELKADHESGQENAYFSGASFARIVGRKINFPGLVAPRSEEARSYRMLTDYLYDYLLFAETIFASSTDLAEGLGVTIRQVNTDASRILEKSRLAFESMNFSYDRSFYASLQKTVGGLDESINRYSSSITGVTNAVCNSLALLSQKAQKAVQSSEPYGQVHVKDIAENVLKAQTVTKVAEDLGVTAGELFLYAEVMTNGFSFAEHLKTQDLSHGQIAKLIDIYGITDPMADEKAVLLENIEQIYQGAARSVYALSTTSQGCDLIRQILEHRIEEAQVMLTFVERFKDRLCESDITAQFKKDVNDTIKRKMVTDQEKFAFAFFIADEYPASAKEASAYPGDVLLF
;
A
#
# COMPACT_ATOMS: atom_id res chain seq x y z
N MET A 1 -28.15 8.19 0.07
CA MET A 1 -27.38 7.08 0.69
C MET A 1 -26.01 7.62 1.00
N HIS A 2 -25.68 7.89 2.27
CA HIS A 2 -24.33 8.27 2.65
C HIS A 2 -23.43 7.06 2.45
N GLU A 3 -22.44 7.14 1.55
CA GLU A 3 -21.40 6.12 1.47
C GLU A 3 -20.68 6.07 2.82
N GLN A 4 -20.78 4.93 3.49
CA GLN A 4 -20.02 4.70 4.71
C GLN A 4 -18.55 4.55 4.31
N VAL A 5 -17.77 5.61 4.55
CA VAL A 5 -16.35 5.69 4.16
C VAL A 5 -15.47 4.83 5.08
N GLY A 6 -15.88 4.63 6.34
CA GLY A 6 -15.10 3.90 7.36
C GLY A 6 -15.30 2.38 7.35
N PHE A 7 -14.25 1.65 7.72
CA PHE A 7 -14.30 0.21 8.01
C PHE A 7 -15.29 -0.10 9.13
N SER A 8 -16.09 -1.15 8.96
CA SER A 8 -16.92 -1.70 10.03
C SER A 8 -17.06 -3.21 9.89
N ALA A 9 -17.27 -3.88 11.03
CA ALA A 9 -17.59 -5.30 11.10
C ALA A 9 -18.92 -5.47 11.84
N THR A 10 -19.80 -6.30 11.31
CA THR A 10 -21.10 -6.60 11.93
C THR A 10 -21.37 -8.09 11.90
N THR A 11 -21.97 -8.63 12.96
CA THR A 11 -22.29 -10.06 13.04
C THR A 11 -23.78 -10.28 12.80
N SER A 12 -24.10 -11.23 11.93
CA SER A 12 -25.47 -11.66 11.66
C SER A 12 -25.47 -13.13 11.27
N SER A 13 -26.28 -13.94 11.97
CA SER A 13 -26.51 -15.35 11.64
C SER A 13 -25.21 -16.17 11.51
N GLY A 14 -24.27 -15.99 12.44
CA GLY A 14 -22.97 -16.68 12.40
C GLY A 14 -21.99 -16.15 11.34
N VAL A 15 -22.33 -15.08 10.61
CA VAL A 15 -21.46 -14.45 9.61
C VAL A 15 -20.97 -13.10 10.11
N ILE A 16 -19.66 -12.87 10.05
CA ILE A 16 -19.07 -11.54 10.25
C ILE A 16 -18.96 -10.86 8.88
N TRP A 17 -19.67 -9.75 8.70
CA TRP A 17 -19.68 -8.96 7.48
C TRP A 17 -18.70 -7.80 7.60
N LEU A 18 -17.68 -7.77 6.75
CA LEU A 18 -16.74 -6.66 6.64
C LEU A 18 -17.25 -5.65 5.61
N ARG A 19 -17.26 -4.37 5.96
CA ARG A 19 -17.80 -3.29 5.11
C ARG A 19 -16.87 -2.09 5.05
N GLY A 20 -16.91 -1.35 3.93
CA GLY A 20 -16.24 -0.06 3.79
C GLY A 20 -14.79 -0.18 3.28
N LEU A 21 -13.93 0.73 3.73
CA LEU A 21 -12.52 0.82 3.35
C LEU A 21 -11.63 0.32 4.49
N LEU A 22 -10.90 -0.79 4.29
CA LEU A 22 -9.96 -1.34 5.27
C LEU A 22 -8.59 -0.69 5.11
N LEU A 23 -8.36 0.42 5.81
CA LEU A 23 -7.13 1.22 5.78
C LEU A 23 -6.31 1.08 7.07
N GLU A 24 -5.09 1.63 7.12
CA GLU A 24 -4.22 1.59 8.29
C GLU A 24 -4.83 2.22 9.55
N ASN A 25 -5.71 3.22 9.41
CA ASN A 25 -6.38 3.90 10.52
C ASN A 25 -7.76 3.28 10.87
N SER A 26 -8.10 2.13 10.29
CA SER A 26 -9.37 1.46 10.56
C SER A 26 -9.51 1.10 12.04
N ASN A 27 -10.70 1.32 12.60
CA ASN A 27 -11.03 0.90 13.95
C ASN A 27 -11.48 -0.57 13.96
N PHE A 28 -10.72 -1.43 14.65
CA PHE A 28 -10.99 -2.87 14.74
C PHE A 28 -11.85 -3.26 15.94
N TYR A 29 -12.27 -2.33 16.80
CA TYR A 29 -13.04 -2.66 18.01
C TYR A 29 -14.29 -3.50 17.73
N GLY A 30 -15.11 -3.09 16.75
CA GLY A 30 -16.29 -3.84 16.36
C GLY A 30 -15.97 -5.23 15.77
N LEU A 31 -14.79 -5.40 15.15
CA LEU A 31 -14.34 -6.71 14.71
C LEU A 31 -13.91 -7.58 15.89
N GLU A 32 -13.17 -7.02 16.84
CA GLU A 32 -12.72 -7.75 18.03
C GLU A 32 -13.92 -8.21 18.88
N GLU A 33 -14.94 -7.37 19.02
CA GLU A 33 -16.22 -7.73 19.63
C GLU A 33 -16.91 -8.86 18.85
N ALA A 34 -17.03 -8.73 17.53
CA ALA A 34 -17.60 -9.77 16.67
C ALA A 34 -16.87 -11.12 16.78
N LEU A 35 -15.53 -11.10 16.87
CA LEU A 35 -14.68 -12.28 17.02
C LEU A 35 -14.73 -12.90 18.42
N SER A 36 -15.25 -12.18 19.42
CA SER A 36 -15.42 -12.69 20.78
C SER A 36 -16.57 -13.70 20.87
N GLY A 37 -17.58 -13.55 20.01
CA GLY A 37 -18.69 -14.49 19.86
C GLY A 37 -18.36 -15.69 18.97
N ASP A 38 -19.34 -16.58 18.85
CA ASP A 38 -19.30 -17.68 17.90
C ASP A 38 -19.65 -17.17 16.50
N PHE A 39 -18.84 -17.54 15.53
CA PHE A 39 -19.08 -17.26 14.11
C PHE A 39 -18.49 -18.40 13.27
N GLU A 40 -19.09 -18.60 12.10
CA GLU A 40 -18.71 -19.67 11.18
C GLU A 40 -17.82 -19.15 10.05
N THR A 41 -18.15 -17.97 9.50
CA THR A 41 -17.47 -17.41 8.32
C THR A 41 -17.40 -15.89 8.35
N MET A 42 -16.43 -15.35 7.62
CA MET A 42 -16.22 -13.92 7.43
C MET A 42 -16.42 -13.54 5.97
N ASP A 43 -17.30 -12.59 5.72
CA ASP A 43 -17.71 -12.17 4.38
C ASP A 43 -17.07 -10.84 3.98
N PHE A 44 -16.36 -10.85 2.84
CA PHE A 44 -15.62 -9.71 2.31
C PHE A 44 -16.36 -8.98 1.18
N SER A 45 -17.56 -9.43 0.80
CA SER A 45 -18.31 -8.91 -0.38
C SER A 45 -18.63 -7.42 -0.32
N GLN A 46 -18.61 -6.82 0.88
CA GLN A 46 -18.93 -5.41 1.11
C GLN A 46 -17.69 -4.56 1.44
N LEU A 47 -16.49 -5.16 1.41
CA LEU A 47 -15.25 -4.40 1.45
C LEU A 47 -14.97 -3.83 0.06
N LYS A 48 -14.90 -2.49 -0.01
CA LYS A 48 -14.66 -1.78 -1.27
C LYS A 48 -13.19 -1.74 -1.65
N LYS A 49 -12.31 -1.55 -0.65
CA LYS A 49 -10.86 -1.46 -0.82
C LYS A 49 -10.19 -1.92 0.49
N ALA A 50 -8.99 -2.46 0.38
CA ALA A 50 -8.14 -2.74 1.54
C ALA A 50 -6.70 -2.31 1.25
N SER A 51 -6.09 -1.52 2.14
CA SER A 51 -4.66 -1.25 2.10
C SER A 51 -3.90 -2.45 2.64
N TRP A 52 -2.64 -2.62 2.23
CA TRP A 52 -1.77 -3.68 2.75
C TRP A 52 -1.70 -3.69 4.28
N ASN A 53 -1.58 -2.51 4.91
CA ASN A 53 -1.49 -2.41 6.36
C ASN A 53 -2.83 -2.66 7.05
N GLY A 54 -3.94 -2.26 6.43
CA GLY A 54 -5.26 -2.71 6.87
C GLY A 54 -5.35 -4.24 6.89
N LEU A 55 -4.85 -4.92 5.84
CA LEU A 55 -4.80 -6.38 5.75
C LEU A 55 -3.82 -7.02 6.76
N LEU A 56 -2.66 -6.42 7.02
CA LEU A 56 -1.73 -6.91 8.04
C LEU A 56 -2.31 -6.78 9.45
N LYS A 57 -2.96 -5.66 9.78
CA LYS A 57 -3.66 -5.48 11.06
C LYS A 57 -4.78 -6.49 11.20
N LEU A 58 -5.60 -6.68 10.16
CA LEU A 58 -6.62 -7.72 10.10
C LEU A 58 -6.00 -9.11 10.34
N ASN A 59 -4.90 -9.44 9.66
CA ASN A 59 -4.20 -10.72 9.84
C ASN A 59 -3.70 -10.89 11.28
N GLY A 60 -3.17 -9.83 11.90
CA GLY A 60 -2.71 -9.86 13.29
C GLY A 60 -3.84 -10.16 14.28
N VAL A 61 -4.99 -9.50 14.11
CA VAL A 61 -6.20 -9.74 14.92
C VAL A 61 -6.69 -11.18 14.73
N LEU A 62 -6.79 -11.65 13.49
CA LEU A 62 -7.28 -13.00 13.18
C LEU A 62 -6.29 -14.10 13.61
N SER A 63 -4.99 -13.85 13.47
CA SER A 63 -3.93 -14.76 13.96
C SER A 63 -4.04 -15.02 15.47
N LYS A 64 -4.38 -13.99 16.26
CA LYS A 64 -4.59 -14.16 17.71
C LYS A 64 -5.78 -15.07 17.99
N LYS A 65 -6.89 -14.92 17.24
CA LYS A 65 -8.08 -15.79 17.36
C LYS A 65 -7.75 -17.23 16.94
N VAL A 66 -7.02 -17.43 15.85
CA VAL A 66 -6.59 -18.76 15.37
C VAL A 66 -5.71 -19.44 16.42
N LYS A 67 -4.72 -18.73 16.99
CA LYS A 67 -3.88 -19.25 18.08
C LYS A 67 -4.69 -19.66 19.31
N LYS A 68 -5.75 -18.92 19.66
CA LYS A 68 -6.61 -19.21 20.81
C LYS A 68 -7.57 -20.37 20.56
N SER A 69 -8.15 -20.47 19.36
CA SER A 69 -9.16 -21.47 19.01
C SER A 69 -8.61 -22.77 18.42
N GLY A 70 -7.38 -22.73 17.88
CA GLY A 70 -6.79 -23.82 17.11
C GLY A 70 -7.43 -24.02 15.73
N GLN A 71 -8.36 -23.16 15.31
CA GLN A 71 -9.09 -23.28 14.06
C GLN A 71 -8.83 -22.08 13.14
N ALA A 72 -8.61 -22.38 11.86
CA ALA A 72 -8.52 -21.37 10.81
C ALA A 72 -9.88 -20.67 10.61
N VAL A 73 -9.83 -19.39 10.26
CA VAL A 73 -11.00 -18.56 9.97
C VAL A 73 -11.51 -18.86 8.56
N ASN A 74 -12.78 -19.24 8.42
CA ASN A 74 -13.39 -19.36 7.10
C ASN A 74 -13.67 -17.96 6.53
N VAL A 75 -13.30 -17.72 5.28
CA VAL A 75 -13.44 -16.42 4.59
C VAL A 75 -14.08 -16.62 3.23
N ARG A 76 -15.08 -15.81 2.89
CA ARG A 76 -15.83 -15.91 1.64
C ARG A 76 -15.98 -14.57 0.92
N ALA A 77 -16.30 -14.66 -0.36
CA ALA A 77 -16.61 -13.55 -1.25
C ALA A 77 -15.54 -12.45 -1.27
N ILE A 78 -14.27 -12.85 -1.35
CA ILE A 78 -13.14 -11.92 -1.34
C ILE A 78 -13.02 -11.23 -2.72
N PRO A 79 -13.15 -9.90 -2.82
CA PRO A 79 -12.95 -9.18 -4.07
C PRO A 79 -11.53 -9.38 -4.63
N PHE A 80 -11.38 -9.40 -5.96
CA PHE A 80 -10.10 -9.74 -6.60
C PHE A 80 -8.97 -8.79 -6.17
N GLU A 81 -9.27 -7.49 -6.13
CA GLU A 81 -8.34 -6.43 -5.75
C GLU A 81 -7.80 -6.58 -4.32
N ILE A 82 -8.60 -7.18 -3.43
CA ILE A 82 -8.20 -7.50 -2.05
C ILE A 82 -7.47 -8.84 -2.03
N TYR A 83 -8.02 -9.83 -2.73
CA TYR A 83 -7.56 -11.20 -2.69
C TYR A 83 -6.11 -11.37 -3.16
N ARG A 84 -5.69 -10.59 -4.18
CA ARG A 84 -4.30 -10.60 -4.69
C ARG A 84 -3.26 -10.28 -3.60
N PHE A 85 -3.60 -9.41 -2.65
CA PHE A 85 -2.75 -9.06 -1.51
C PHE A 85 -2.98 -9.98 -0.32
N PHE A 86 -4.24 -10.30 -0.03
CA PHE A 86 -4.65 -11.12 1.11
C PHE A 86 -3.93 -12.47 1.15
N ARG A 87 -3.74 -13.11 -0.01
CA ARG A 87 -3.03 -14.40 -0.12
C ARG A 87 -1.52 -14.34 0.19
N MET A 88 -0.91 -13.15 0.17
CA MET A 88 0.51 -12.95 0.48
C MET A 88 0.76 -12.73 1.97
N LEU A 89 -0.30 -12.68 2.79
CA LEU A 89 -0.17 -12.42 4.21
C LEU A 89 0.62 -13.53 4.93
N PRO A 90 1.39 -13.19 5.97
CA PRO A 90 2.06 -14.19 6.81
C PRO A 90 1.06 -15.21 7.36
N HIS A 91 1.44 -16.49 7.37
CA HIS A 91 0.62 -17.57 7.92
C HIS A 91 -0.76 -17.72 7.25
N PHE A 92 -0.94 -17.19 6.04
CA PHE A 92 -2.23 -17.19 5.34
C PHE A 92 -2.93 -18.56 5.37
N LYS A 93 -2.20 -19.64 5.06
CA LYS A 93 -2.76 -21.00 5.01
C LYS A 93 -3.18 -21.57 6.36
N SER A 94 -2.44 -21.26 7.42
CA SER A 94 -2.80 -21.70 8.77
C SER A 94 -3.91 -20.85 9.37
N ASN A 95 -4.02 -19.60 8.93
CA ASN A 95 -4.98 -18.64 9.47
C ASN A 95 -6.34 -18.68 8.75
N PHE A 96 -6.37 -19.01 7.46
CA PHE A 96 -7.57 -18.84 6.63
C PHE A 96 -7.95 -20.09 5.85
N ARG A 97 -9.26 -20.34 5.76
CA ARG A 97 -9.90 -21.28 4.84
C ARG A 97 -10.73 -20.48 3.85
N ILE A 98 -10.38 -20.56 2.57
CA ILE A 98 -11.05 -19.76 1.53
C ILE A 98 -12.27 -20.52 1.02
N GLU A 99 -13.45 -19.99 1.32
CA GLU A 99 -14.74 -20.49 0.83
C GLU A 99 -15.07 -19.97 -0.56
N SER A 100 -14.73 -18.71 -0.86
CA SER A 100 -14.83 -18.15 -2.21
C SER A 100 -14.03 -16.86 -2.38
N ALA A 101 -13.54 -16.63 -3.60
CA ALA A 101 -12.82 -15.42 -3.97
C ALA A 101 -13.05 -15.08 -5.46
N GLU A 102 -13.00 -13.80 -5.79
CA GLU A 102 -13.05 -13.33 -7.16
C GLU A 102 -11.71 -13.53 -7.84
N LEU A 103 -11.74 -14.08 -9.05
CA LEU A 103 -10.57 -14.25 -9.90
C LEU A 103 -10.78 -13.50 -11.22
N SER A 104 -9.69 -12.98 -11.77
CA SER A 104 -9.69 -12.42 -13.13
C SER A 104 -9.87 -13.54 -14.16
N THR A 105 -10.82 -13.34 -15.07
CA THR A 105 -11.02 -14.17 -16.25
C THR A 105 -10.15 -13.62 -17.39
N GLY A 106 -9.76 -14.47 -18.35
CA GLY A 106 -9.02 -14.03 -19.56
C GLY A 106 -9.74 -12.99 -20.45
N SER A 107 -10.94 -12.54 -20.03
CA SER A 107 -11.74 -11.46 -20.64
C SER A 107 -11.63 -10.12 -19.91
N GLY A 108 -10.85 -10.05 -18.81
CA GLY A 108 -10.73 -8.85 -17.97
C GLY A 108 -11.91 -8.63 -17.01
N LYS A 109 -12.85 -9.58 -16.93
CA LYS A 109 -13.93 -9.58 -15.92
C LYS A 109 -13.53 -10.39 -14.69
N TYR A 110 -13.99 -9.98 -13.52
CA TYR A 110 -13.90 -10.76 -12.29
C TYR A 110 -15.10 -11.68 -12.16
N GLN A 111 -14.85 -12.93 -11.77
CA GLN A 111 -15.90 -13.89 -11.46
C GLN A 111 -15.59 -14.52 -10.11
N LEU A 112 -16.64 -14.69 -9.29
CA LEU A 112 -16.54 -15.35 -8.00
C LEU A 112 -16.44 -16.87 -8.19
N TYR A 113 -15.45 -17.48 -7.57
CA TYR A 113 -15.24 -18.93 -7.57
C TYR A 113 -15.32 -19.48 -6.15
N SER A 114 -16.04 -20.59 -5.97
CA SER A 114 -16.16 -21.30 -4.71
C SER A 114 -14.95 -22.18 -4.44
N SER A 115 -14.70 -22.52 -3.17
CA SER A 115 -13.62 -23.41 -2.70
C SER A 115 -13.57 -24.75 -3.45
N GLN A 116 -14.72 -25.23 -3.91
CA GLN A 116 -14.85 -26.46 -4.70
C GLN A 116 -14.36 -26.28 -6.14
N GLU A 117 -14.69 -25.15 -6.78
CA GLU A 117 -14.19 -24.79 -8.12
C GLU A 117 -12.73 -24.36 -8.09
N LEU A 118 -12.30 -23.89 -6.93
CA LEU A 118 -10.95 -23.51 -6.55
C LEU A 118 -10.07 -24.76 -6.26
N LYS A 119 -10.59 -25.99 -6.27
CA LYS A 119 -9.84 -27.20 -5.91
C LYS A 119 -8.71 -27.54 -6.90
N ALA A 120 -7.51 -27.08 -6.57
CA ALA A 120 -6.25 -27.82 -6.70
C ALA A 120 -5.32 -27.39 -5.55
N ASP A 121 -4.90 -28.32 -4.70
CA ASP A 121 -3.83 -28.17 -3.69
C ASP A 121 -4.12 -27.66 -2.26
N HIS A 122 -5.33 -27.84 -1.71
CA HIS A 122 -5.46 -27.82 -0.23
C HIS A 122 -4.80 -29.05 0.45
N GLU A 123 -4.49 -30.12 -0.30
CA GLU A 123 -4.03 -31.41 0.23
C GLU A 123 -2.50 -31.65 0.11
N SER A 124 -1.76 -30.83 -0.64
CA SER A 124 -0.33 -31.12 -0.94
C SER A 124 0.67 -30.71 0.15
N GLY A 125 0.24 -30.03 1.22
CA GLY A 125 1.12 -29.59 2.32
C GLY A 125 2.23 -28.60 1.90
N GLN A 126 2.25 -28.14 0.65
CA GLN A 126 3.25 -27.19 0.15
C GLN A 126 2.75 -25.76 0.37
N GLU A 127 3.59 -24.86 0.91
CA GLU A 127 3.20 -23.50 1.31
C GLU A 127 2.64 -22.60 0.18
N ASN A 128 2.74 -23.00 -1.09
CA ASN A 128 2.45 -22.15 -2.26
C ASN A 128 1.34 -22.75 -3.19
N ALA A 129 0.11 -22.92 -2.70
CA ALA A 129 -0.96 -23.65 -3.43
C ALA A 129 -1.89 -22.74 -4.25
N TYR A 130 -2.45 -23.32 -5.31
CA TYR A 130 -3.08 -22.68 -6.49
C TYR A 130 -4.61 -22.59 -6.45
N PHE A 131 -5.18 -21.91 -7.46
CA PHE A 131 -6.61 -21.95 -7.82
C PHE A 131 -6.79 -22.00 -9.36
N SER A 132 -7.47 -23.03 -9.88
CA SER A 132 -7.87 -23.12 -11.30
C SER A 132 -9.35 -23.50 -11.42
N GLY A 133 -10.18 -22.59 -11.92
CA GLY A 133 -11.59 -22.87 -12.20
C GLY A 133 -11.79 -23.49 -13.58
N ALA A 134 -12.94 -24.15 -13.78
CA ALA A 134 -13.33 -24.84 -15.02
C ALA A 134 -13.50 -23.91 -16.25
N SER A 135 -13.43 -22.59 -16.08
CA SER A 135 -13.81 -21.56 -17.06
C SER A 135 -12.73 -20.51 -17.36
N PHE A 136 -11.45 -20.90 -17.33
CA PHE A 136 -10.31 -20.03 -17.70
C PHE A 136 -10.00 -18.85 -16.75
N ALA A 137 -10.62 -18.76 -15.58
CA ALA A 137 -10.16 -17.82 -14.56
C ALA A 137 -9.06 -18.44 -13.70
N ARG A 138 -8.03 -17.64 -13.43
CA ARG A 138 -6.87 -18.04 -12.63
C ARG A 138 -6.29 -16.83 -11.91
N ILE A 139 -5.81 -17.07 -10.69
CA ILE A 139 -4.77 -16.24 -10.10
C ILE A 139 -3.55 -17.12 -9.95
N VAL A 140 -2.40 -16.63 -10.39
CA VAL A 140 -1.18 -17.44 -10.41
C VAL A 140 -0.12 -16.83 -9.48
N GLY A 141 0.80 -17.69 -9.06
CA GLY A 141 1.93 -17.56 -8.13
C GLY A 141 2.32 -19.00 -7.68
N ARG A 142 3.61 -19.33 -7.58
CA ARG A 142 4.19 -20.59 -8.13
C ARG A 142 4.25 -21.86 -7.25
N LYS A 143 4.22 -23.01 -7.94
CA LYS A 143 5.27 -24.05 -7.93
C LYS A 143 5.27 -24.92 -9.22
N ILE A 144 6.16 -24.67 -10.19
CA ILE A 144 6.69 -25.69 -11.15
C ILE A 144 5.70 -26.48 -12.08
N ASN A 145 4.37 -26.36 -11.96
CA ASN A 145 3.48 -27.46 -12.34
C ASN A 145 2.46 -27.20 -13.46
N PHE A 146 2.84 -27.53 -14.70
CA PHE A 146 1.94 -28.14 -15.67
C PHE A 146 2.28 -29.63 -15.86
N PRO A 147 2.25 -30.49 -14.81
CA PRO A 147 2.67 -31.87 -14.93
C PRO A 147 1.67 -32.73 -15.72
N GLY A 148 0.65 -32.14 -16.34
CA GLY A 148 -0.35 -32.85 -17.14
C GLY A 148 -0.74 -32.20 -18.47
N LEU A 149 -0.13 -31.07 -18.87
CA LEU A 149 -0.64 -30.32 -20.04
C LEU A 149 0.16 -30.49 -21.33
N VAL A 150 1.38 -31.04 -21.34
CA VAL A 150 2.04 -31.41 -22.62
C VAL A 150 3.11 -32.51 -22.44
N ALA A 151 3.06 -33.48 -23.36
CA ALA A 151 4.08 -34.46 -23.71
C ALA A 151 5.53 -33.88 -23.83
N PRO A 152 6.57 -34.74 -23.77
CA PRO A 152 7.97 -34.30 -23.81
C PRO A 152 8.29 -33.52 -25.09
N ARG A 153 8.81 -32.30 -24.91
CA ARG A 153 9.27 -31.43 -26.00
C ARG A 153 10.79 -31.46 -26.16
N SER A 154 11.25 -30.98 -27.32
CA SER A 154 12.65 -30.63 -27.60
C SER A 154 13.22 -29.69 -26.53
N GLU A 155 14.55 -29.68 -26.38
CA GLU A 155 15.27 -28.84 -25.42
C GLU A 155 14.94 -27.35 -25.58
N GLU A 156 14.88 -26.86 -26.81
CA GLU A 156 14.50 -25.48 -27.15
C GLU A 156 13.11 -25.10 -26.60
N ALA A 157 12.12 -25.98 -26.77
CA ALA A 157 10.78 -25.73 -26.29
C ALA A 157 10.65 -25.86 -24.75
N ARG A 158 11.60 -26.52 -24.07
CA ARG A 158 11.71 -26.48 -22.61
C ARG A 158 12.27 -25.14 -22.14
N SER A 159 13.34 -24.66 -22.76
CA SER A 159 13.95 -23.36 -22.42
C SER A 159 13.01 -22.20 -22.69
N TYR A 160 12.26 -22.28 -23.80
CA TYR A 160 11.17 -21.36 -24.13
C TYR A 160 10.16 -21.21 -23.00
N ARG A 161 9.73 -22.37 -22.49
CA ARG A 161 8.75 -22.47 -21.42
C ARG A 161 9.32 -21.94 -20.12
N MET A 162 10.57 -22.26 -19.79
CA MET A 162 11.24 -21.75 -18.60
C MET A 162 11.31 -20.23 -18.58
N LEU A 163 11.63 -19.61 -19.72
CA LEU A 163 11.62 -18.15 -19.85
C LEU A 163 10.20 -17.60 -19.69
N THR A 164 9.22 -18.17 -20.39
CA THR A 164 7.82 -17.70 -20.33
C THR A 164 7.23 -17.82 -18.93
N ASP A 165 7.44 -18.94 -18.26
CA ASP A 165 6.98 -19.17 -16.89
C ASP A 165 7.64 -18.16 -15.93
N TYR A 166 8.94 -17.86 -16.12
CA TYR A 166 9.62 -16.87 -15.30
C TYR A 166 9.09 -15.45 -15.53
N LEU A 167 8.92 -15.04 -16.79
CA LEU A 167 8.38 -13.71 -17.13
C LEU A 167 6.97 -13.53 -16.59
N TYR A 168 6.17 -14.61 -16.61
CA TYR A 168 4.84 -14.60 -16.04
C TYR A 168 4.85 -14.32 -14.53
N ASP A 169 5.72 -14.98 -13.75
CA ASP A 169 5.84 -14.71 -12.31
C ASP A 169 6.42 -13.33 -12.02
N TYR A 170 7.42 -12.89 -12.80
CA TYR A 170 7.97 -11.55 -12.70
C TYR A 170 6.90 -10.49 -12.97
N LEU A 171 6.06 -10.68 -13.98
CA LEU A 171 4.97 -9.76 -14.31
C LEU A 171 4.02 -9.58 -13.15
N LEU A 172 3.62 -10.67 -12.48
CA LEU A 172 2.74 -10.62 -11.31
C LEU A 172 3.41 -9.98 -10.10
N PHE A 173 4.70 -10.27 -9.89
CA PHE A 173 5.52 -9.62 -8.88
C PHE A 173 5.53 -8.10 -9.12
N ALA A 174 5.97 -7.66 -10.31
CA ALA A 174 6.09 -6.25 -10.66
C ALA A 174 4.72 -5.54 -10.60
N GLU A 175 3.66 -6.14 -11.14
CA GLU A 175 2.29 -5.63 -11.08
C GLU A 175 1.86 -5.35 -9.62
N THR A 176 2.11 -6.30 -8.72
CA THR A 176 1.78 -6.17 -7.30
C THR A 176 2.55 -5.02 -6.64
N ILE A 177 3.83 -4.85 -6.98
CA ILE A 177 4.65 -3.76 -6.45
C ILE A 177 4.18 -2.41 -6.99
N PHE A 178 3.91 -2.30 -8.28
CA PHE A 178 3.38 -1.06 -8.87
C PHE A 178 2.01 -0.68 -8.28
N ALA A 179 1.11 -1.64 -8.08
CA ALA A 179 -0.16 -1.40 -7.41
C ALA A 179 0.03 -0.90 -5.97
N SER A 180 0.99 -1.47 -5.24
CA SER A 180 1.32 -1.03 -3.87
C SER A 180 1.89 0.39 -3.87
N SER A 181 2.73 0.74 -4.85
CA SER A 181 3.25 2.10 -5.02
C SER A 181 2.16 3.11 -5.36
N THR A 182 1.17 2.73 -6.17
CA THR A 182 -0.02 3.57 -6.44
C THR A 182 -0.77 3.86 -5.15
N ASP A 183 -1.12 2.83 -4.38
CA ASP A 183 -1.86 2.99 -3.13
C ASP A 183 -1.10 3.87 -2.12
N LEU A 184 0.22 3.68 -2.02
CA LEU A 184 1.07 4.51 -1.17
C LEU A 184 1.07 5.98 -1.65
N ALA A 185 1.19 6.24 -2.96
CA ALA A 185 1.18 7.59 -3.51
C ALA A 185 -0.16 8.33 -3.29
N GLU A 186 -1.28 7.61 -3.39
CA GLU A 186 -2.61 8.15 -3.06
C GLU A 186 -2.71 8.52 -1.57
N GLY A 187 -2.30 7.59 -0.70
CA GLY A 187 -2.33 7.78 0.76
C GLY A 187 -1.46 8.95 1.22
N LEU A 188 -0.22 9.04 0.70
CA LEU A 188 0.67 10.16 1.00
C LEU A 188 0.08 11.50 0.52
N GLY A 189 -0.49 11.55 -0.69
CA GLY A 189 -1.15 12.75 -1.20
C GLY A 189 -2.31 13.23 -0.30
N VAL A 190 -3.12 12.30 0.22
CA VAL A 190 -4.18 12.62 1.19
C VAL A 190 -3.61 13.16 2.50
N THR A 191 -2.62 12.47 3.07
CA THR A 191 -1.99 12.87 4.34
C THR A 191 -1.36 14.26 4.24
N ILE A 192 -0.58 14.54 3.17
CA ILE A 192 0.07 15.84 2.99
C ILE A 192 -0.98 16.97 2.87
N ARG A 193 -2.07 16.75 2.13
CA ARG A 193 -3.18 17.73 2.03
C ARG A 193 -3.86 17.98 3.36
N GLN A 194 -4.09 16.93 4.15
CA GLN A 194 -4.69 17.07 5.48
C GLN A 194 -3.80 17.95 6.37
N VAL A 195 -2.49 17.67 6.39
CA VAL A 195 -1.53 18.49 7.15
C VAL A 195 -1.46 19.92 6.61
N ASN A 196 -1.51 20.13 5.30
CA ASN A 196 -1.55 21.47 4.68
C ASN A 196 -2.80 22.26 5.10
N THR A 197 -3.95 21.60 5.15
CA THR A 197 -5.23 22.19 5.60
C THR A 197 -5.16 22.57 7.08
N ASP A 198 -4.62 21.68 7.91
CA ASP A 198 -4.44 21.95 9.34
C ASP A 198 -3.43 23.09 9.58
N ALA A 199 -2.33 23.11 8.85
CA ALA A 199 -1.35 24.19 8.89
C ALA A 199 -1.97 25.54 8.50
N SER A 200 -2.71 25.60 7.39
CA SER A 200 -3.44 26.79 6.94
C SER A 200 -4.37 27.33 8.03
N ARG A 201 -5.18 26.43 8.61
CA ARG A 201 -6.19 26.78 9.62
C ARG A 201 -5.54 27.35 10.87
N ILE A 202 -4.52 26.70 11.39
CA ILE A 202 -3.90 27.11 12.65
C ILE A 202 -2.98 28.33 12.45
N LEU A 203 -2.33 28.47 11.29
CA LEU A 203 -1.57 29.67 10.97
C LEU A 203 -2.47 30.92 11.05
N GLU A 204 -3.66 30.85 10.44
CA GLU A 204 -4.62 31.96 10.48
C GLU A 204 -5.16 32.20 11.90
N LYS A 205 -5.53 31.13 12.62
CA LYS A 205 -5.99 31.24 14.01
C LYS A 205 -4.93 31.86 14.91
N SER A 206 -3.68 31.42 14.79
CA SER A 206 -2.55 31.93 15.58
C SER A 206 -2.29 33.39 15.26
N ARG A 207 -2.28 33.77 13.97
CA ARG A 207 -2.11 35.16 13.54
C ARG A 207 -3.18 36.07 14.17
N LEU A 208 -4.45 35.70 14.07
CA LEU A 208 -5.57 36.45 14.65
C LEU A 208 -5.49 36.52 16.18
N ALA A 209 -5.17 35.40 16.85
CA ALA A 209 -5.04 35.36 18.29
C ALA A 209 -3.89 36.25 18.78
N PHE A 210 -2.72 36.14 18.16
CA PHE A 210 -1.53 36.91 18.53
C PHE A 210 -1.73 38.40 18.31
N GLU A 211 -2.34 38.80 17.18
CA GLU A 211 -2.71 40.19 16.94
C GLU A 211 -3.73 40.69 17.96
N SER A 212 -4.74 39.87 18.30
CA SER A 212 -5.78 40.26 19.26
C SER A 212 -5.26 40.47 20.68
N MET A 213 -4.15 39.81 21.03
CA MET A 213 -3.52 39.85 22.35
C MET A 213 -2.22 40.65 22.37
N ASN A 214 -1.86 41.32 21.26
CA ASN A 214 -0.59 42.03 21.11
C ASN A 214 0.64 41.15 21.45
N PHE A 215 0.57 39.85 21.18
CA PHE A 215 1.69 38.93 21.35
C PHE A 215 2.75 39.21 20.29
N SER A 216 4.02 39.21 20.67
CA SER A 216 5.14 39.48 19.76
C SER A 216 5.46 38.23 18.93
N TYR A 217 5.43 38.37 17.61
CA TYR A 217 5.82 37.31 16.66
C TYR A 217 6.33 37.94 15.35
N ASP A 218 7.07 37.16 14.55
CA ASP A 218 7.54 37.61 13.24
C ASP A 218 6.39 37.58 12.21
N ARG A 219 5.79 38.75 11.97
CA ARG A 219 4.72 38.92 10.98
C ARG A 219 5.17 38.61 9.55
N SER A 220 6.43 38.87 9.22
CA SER A 220 6.97 38.65 7.88
C SER A 220 7.12 37.16 7.59
N PHE A 221 7.58 36.40 8.58
CA PHE A 221 7.63 34.93 8.52
C PHE A 221 6.22 34.34 8.32
N TYR A 222 5.22 34.77 9.11
CA TYR A 222 3.85 34.25 8.98
C TYR A 222 3.23 34.55 7.61
N ALA A 223 3.42 35.76 7.09
CA ALA A 223 2.92 36.12 5.75
C ALA A 223 3.60 35.29 4.64
N SER A 224 4.91 35.06 4.76
CA SER A 224 5.65 34.20 3.83
C SER A 224 5.14 32.75 3.90
N LEU A 225 4.99 32.20 5.10
CA LEU A 225 4.51 30.85 5.32
C LEU A 225 3.07 30.66 4.81
N GLN A 226 2.19 31.64 5.00
CA GLN A 226 0.82 31.61 4.49
C GLN A 226 0.77 31.53 2.97
N LYS A 227 1.67 32.26 2.29
CA LYS A 227 1.82 32.18 0.83
C LYS A 227 2.32 30.81 0.39
N THR A 228 3.31 30.24 1.09
CA THR A 228 3.81 28.90 0.81
C THR A 228 2.69 27.87 0.94
N VAL A 229 2.07 27.76 2.12
CA VAL A 229 0.99 26.83 2.44
C VAL A 229 -0.18 26.94 1.46
N GLY A 230 -0.59 28.17 1.12
CA GLY A 230 -1.67 28.42 0.16
C GLY A 230 -1.36 27.98 -1.28
N GLY A 231 -0.09 27.78 -1.63
CA GLY A 231 0.35 27.31 -2.95
C GLY A 231 0.61 25.80 -3.05
N LEU A 232 0.59 25.06 -1.93
CA LEU A 232 1.00 23.65 -1.94
C LEU A 232 -0.06 22.71 -2.47
N ASP A 233 -1.35 23.02 -2.34
CA ASP A 233 -2.44 22.10 -2.74
C ASP A 233 -2.36 21.71 -4.23
N GLU A 234 -2.06 22.67 -5.11
CA GLU A 234 -1.87 22.42 -6.53
C GLU A 234 -0.67 21.49 -6.78
N SER A 235 0.45 21.73 -6.10
CA SER A 235 1.65 20.90 -6.19
C SER A 235 1.39 19.48 -5.69
N ILE A 236 0.77 19.32 -4.52
CA ILE A 236 0.44 18.01 -3.93
C ILE A 236 -0.47 17.22 -4.89
N ASN A 237 -1.52 17.85 -5.39
CA ASN A 237 -2.45 17.22 -6.34
C ASN A 237 -1.76 16.82 -7.64
N ARG A 238 -0.95 17.71 -8.21
CA ARG A 238 -0.22 17.46 -9.46
C ARG A 238 0.75 16.29 -9.30
N TYR A 239 1.55 16.28 -8.24
CA TYR A 239 2.56 15.24 -8.04
C TYR A 239 1.94 13.88 -7.71
N SER A 240 0.99 13.82 -6.76
CA SER A 240 0.30 12.58 -6.40
C SER A 240 -0.49 12.01 -7.60
N SER A 241 -1.18 12.85 -8.38
CA SER A 241 -1.92 12.40 -9.57
C SER A 241 -1.00 11.90 -10.68
N SER A 242 0.16 12.52 -10.85
CA SER A 242 1.15 12.09 -11.85
C SER A 242 1.74 10.72 -11.51
N ILE A 243 2.18 10.53 -10.26
CA ILE A 243 2.72 9.25 -9.79
C ILE A 243 1.68 8.14 -9.92
N THR A 244 0.46 8.38 -9.42
CA THR A 244 -0.64 7.41 -9.48
C THR A 244 -1.06 7.10 -10.92
N GLY A 245 -1.13 8.10 -11.79
CA GLY A 245 -1.44 7.92 -13.20
C GLY A 245 -0.44 7.03 -13.93
N VAL A 246 0.86 7.29 -13.76
CA VAL A 246 1.92 6.50 -14.40
C VAL A 246 2.01 5.09 -13.81
N THR A 247 2.01 4.96 -12.48
CA THR A 247 2.08 3.64 -11.83
C THR A 247 0.88 2.76 -12.18
N ASN A 248 -0.34 3.32 -12.24
CA ASN A 248 -1.52 2.60 -12.73
C ASN A 248 -1.40 2.21 -14.21
N ALA A 249 -0.88 3.09 -15.07
CA ALA A 249 -0.69 2.76 -16.48
C ALA A 249 0.32 1.62 -16.68
N VAL A 250 1.41 1.60 -15.90
CA VAL A 250 2.38 0.50 -15.89
C VAL A 250 1.72 -0.77 -15.36
N CYS A 251 1.03 -0.71 -14.22
CA CYS A 251 0.31 -1.83 -13.62
C CYS A 251 -0.67 -2.48 -14.63
N ASN A 252 -1.51 -1.68 -15.29
CA ASN A 252 -2.45 -2.17 -16.32
C ASN A 252 -1.74 -2.81 -17.52
N SER A 253 -0.58 -2.26 -17.91
CA SER A 253 0.22 -2.82 -19.01
C SER A 253 0.83 -4.17 -18.62
N LEU A 254 1.34 -4.29 -17.39
CA LEU A 254 1.88 -5.54 -16.84
C LEU A 254 0.77 -6.59 -16.69
N ALA A 255 -0.42 -6.21 -16.24
CA ALA A 255 -1.58 -7.09 -16.16
C ALA A 255 -2.01 -7.60 -17.56
N LEU A 256 -1.96 -6.76 -18.59
CA LEU A 256 -2.24 -7.20 -19.96
C LEU A 256 -1.15 -8.16 -20.47
N LEU A 257 0.12 -7.88 -20.18
CA LEU A 257 1.23 -8.76 -20.54
C LEU A 257 1.17 -10.08 -19.77
N SER A 258 0.71 -10.09 -18.51
CA SER A 258 0.55 -11.32 -17.72
C SER A 258 -0.55 -12.20 -18.32
N GLN A 259 -1.65 -11.63 -18.78
CA GLN A 259 -2.69 -12.35 -19.51
C GLN A 259 -2.18 -12.96 -20.82
N LYS A 260 -1.38 -12.21 -21.59
CA LYS A 260 -0.79 -12.72 -22.83
C LYS A 260 0.21 -13.84 -22.57
N ALA A 261 1.08 -13.67 -21.58
CA ALA A 261 2.03 -14.69 -21.14
C ALA A 261 1.27 -15.96 -20.72
N GLN A 262 0.21 -15.82 -19.93
CA GLN A 262 -0.65 -16.93 -19.53
C GLN A 262 -1.26 -17.68 -20.71
N LYS A 263 -1.79 -16.96 -21.71
CA LYS A 263 -2.32 -17.57 -22.93
C LYS A 263 -1.25 -18.35 -23.67
N ALA A 264 -0.06 -17.77 -23.85
CA ALA A 264 1.04 -18.43 -24.54
C ALA A 264 1.53 -19.69 -23.83
N VAL A 265 1.51 -19.70 -22.48
CA VAL A 265 1.81 -20.93 -21.72
C VAL A 265 0.76 -22.03 -21.98
N GLN A 266 -0.51 -21.66 -22.17
CA GLN A 266 -1.60 -22.60 -22.46
C GLN A 266 -1.59 -23.09 -23.92
N SER A 267 -1.45 -22.17 -24.86
CA SER A 267 -1.40 -22.44 -26.32
C SER A 267 -0.05 -23.00 -26.76
N SER A 268 0.96 -22.96 -25.87
CA SER A 268 2.33 -23.39 -26.16
C SER A 268 3.02 -22.60 -27.25
N GLU A 269 2.64 -21.34 -27.39
CA GLU A 269 3.15 -20.43 -28.38
C GLU A 269 4.46 -19.79 -27.93
N PRO A 270 5.30 -19.38 -28.89
CA PRO A 270 6.44 -18.55 -28.60
C PRO A 270 6.05 -17.15 -28.06
N TYR A 271 5.98 -16.98 -26.72
CA TYR A 271 6.05 -15.70 -25.95
C TYR A 271 7.43 -14.97 -25.76
N GLY A 272 8.37 -15.54 -24.98
CA GLY A 272 9.79 -15.12 -24.79
C GLY A 272 10.24 -13.72 -25.24
N GLN A 273 11.00 -13.62 -26.33
CA GLN A 273 11.88 -12.47 -26.60
C GLN A 273 11.18 -11.14 -26.90
N VAL A 274 10.11 -11.14 -27.70
CA VAL A 274 9.35 -9.91 -28.03
C VAL A 274 8.78 -9.29 -26.75
N HIS A 275 8.39 -10.14 -25.81
CA HIS A 275 7.73 -9.69 -24.60
C HIS A 275 8.68 -9.31 -23.47
N VAL A 276 9.94 -9.79 -23.45
CA VAL A 276 10.95 -9.23 -22.52
C VAL A 276 11.16 -7.73 -22.77
N LYS A 277 11.24 -7.36 -24.05
CA LYS A 277 11.36 -5.95 -24.44
C LYS A 277 10.12 -5.14 -24.04
N ASP A 278 8.93 -5.66 -24.35
CA ASP A 278 7.66 -5.00 -23.97
C ASP A 278 7.56 -4.79 -22.44
N ILE A 279 7.96 -5.79 -21.65
CA ILE A 279 7.97 -5.71 -20.18
C ILE A 279 8.89 -4.58 -19.74
N ALA A 280 10.14 -4.60 -20.19
CA ALA A 280 11.13 -3.62 -19.80
C ALA A 280 10.74 -2.19 -20.21
N GLU A 281 10.30 -1.99 -21.45
CA GLU A 281 9.87 -0.68 -21.95
C GLU A 281 8.66 -0.14 -21.19
N ASN A 282 7.72 -1.00 -20.76
CA ASN A 282 6.61 -0.57 -19.93
C ASN A 282 7.07 -0.15 -18.53
N VAL A 283 7.97 -0.90 -17.90
CA VAL A 283 8.51 -0.56 -16.58
C VAL A 283 9.33 0.74 -16.64
N LEU A 284 10.11 0.97 -17.69
CA LEU A 284 10.90 2.18 -17.87
C LEU A 284 10.07 3.48 -17.91
N LYS A 285 8.78 3.41 -18.26
CA LYS A 285 7.88 4.58 -18.18
C LYS A 285 7.84 5.19 -16.76
N ALA A 286 8.07 4.39 -15.73
CA ALA A 286 8.14 4.84 -14.34
C ALA A 286 9.28 5.85 -14.08
N GLN A 287 10.31 5.91 -14.93
CA GLN A 287 11.39 6.91 -14.82
C GLN A 287 10.85 8.33 -14.82
N THR A 288 9.73 8.58 -15.50
CA THR A 288 9.12 9.91 -15.59
C THR A 288 8.58 10.44 -14.26
N VAL A 289 8.37 9.56 -13.27
CA VAL A 289 7.77 9.91 -11.98
C VAL A 289 8.66 9.66 -10.77
N THR A 290 9.90 9.17 -10.95
CA THR A 290 10.85 9.03 -9.83
C THR A 290 11.19 10.39 -9.22
N LYS A 291 11.50 11.39 -10.06
CA LYS A 291 11.73 12.77 -9.60
C LYS A 291 10.46 13.41 -9.02
N VAL A 292 9.31 13.07 -9.58
CA VAL A 292 8.01 13.59 -9.09
C VAL A 292 7.71 13.06 -7.68
N ALA A 293 8.07 11.81 -7.38
CA ALA A 293 7.97 11.26 -6.02
C ALA A 293 8.89 12.00 -5.03
N GLU A 294 10.11 12.35 -5.45
CA GLU A 294 11.01 13.18 -4.65
C GLU A 294 10.42 14.58 -4.42
N ASP A 295 9.89 15.23 -5.45
CA ASP A 295 9.29 16.57 -5.37
C ASP A 295 8.05 16.59 -4.44
N LEU A 296 7.28 15.50 -4.40
CA LEU A 296 6.20 15.33 -3.41
C LEU A 296 6.77 15.28 -1.98
N GLY A 297 7.89 14.58 -1.78
CA GLY A 297 8.60 14.54 -0.50
C GLY A 297 9.17 15.90 -0.08
N VAL A 298 9.67 16.69 -1.03
CA VAL A 298 10.11 18.09 -0.82
C VAL A 298 8.92 18.97 -0.43
N THR A 299 7.78 18.81 -1.10
CA THR A 299 6.53 19.53 -0.78
C THR A 299 6.07 19.24 0.65
N ALA A 300 6.14 17.97 1.09
CA ALA A 300 5.91 17.61 2.49
C ALA A 300 6.97 18.21 3.43
N GLY A 301 8.22 18.30 2.95
CA GLY A 301 9.34 18.95 3.63
C GLY A 301 9.10 20.43 3.92
N GLU A 302 8.54 21.18 2.97
CA GLU A 302 8.24 22.61 3.14
C GLU A 302 7.23 22.87 4.27
N LEU A 303 6.32 21.93 4.53
CA LEU A 303 5.38 22.01 5.63
C LEU A 303 6.05 21.87 7.01
N PHE A 304 7.31 21.43 7.12
CA PHE A 304 8.01 21.45 8.40
C PHE A 304 8.27 22.86 8.94
N LEU A 305 8.30 23.88 8.08
CA LEU A 305 8.44 25.28 8.50
C LEU A 305 7.31 25.69 9.46
N TYR A 306 6.17 25.02 9.39
CA TYR A 306 5.05 25.22 10.29
C TYR A 306 5.31 24.79 11.75
N ALA A 307 6.40 24.05 12.03
CA ALA A 307 6.83 23.76 13.41
C ALA A 307 7.08 25.04 14.24
N GLU A 308 7.57 26.11 13.61
CA GLU A 308 7.81 27.38 14.28
C GLU A 308 6.51 28.05 14.76
N VAL A 309 5.41 27.85 14.02
CA VAL A 309 4.08 28.31 14.45
C VAL A 309 3.66 27.62 15.74
N MET A 310 4.03 26.35 15.92
CA MET A 310 3.73 25.58 17.14
C MET A 310 4.54 26.08 18.32
N THR A 311 5.84 26.33 18.12
CA THR A 311 6.70 26.93 19.15
C THR A 311 6.13 28.28 19.62
N ASN A 312 5.70 29.13 18.69
CA ASN A 312 5.07 30.41 19.02
C ASN A 312 3.71 30.22 19.69
N GLY A 313 2.93 29.22 19.27
CA GLY A 313 1.65 28.85 19.89
C GLY A 313 1.78 28.39 21.34
N PHE A 314 2.76 27.54 21.65
CA PHE A 314 3.04 27.14 23.03
C PHE A 314 3.54 28.32 23.86
N SER A 315 4.42 29.15 23.30
CA SER A 315 4.90 30.37 23.98
C SER A 315 3.74 31.34 24.26
N PHE A 316 2.78 31.43 23.34
CA PHE A 316 1.56 32.21 23.52
C PHE A 316 0.68 31.64 24.63
N ALA A 317 0.44 30.32 24.68
CA ALA A 317 -0.31 29.69 25.76
C ALA A 317 0.35 29.95 27.14
N GLU A 318 1.67 29.84 27.23
CA GLU A 318 2.44 30.19 28.44
C GLU A 318 2.30 31.67 28.81
N HIS A 319 2.35 32.56 27.82
CA HIS A 319 2.13 33.99 28.04
C HIS A 319 0.75 34.27 28.65
N LEU A 320 -0.30 33.65 28.10
CA LEU A 320 -1.67 33.81 28.58
C LEU A 320 -1.86 33.27 30.01
N LYS A 321 -1.08 32.28 30.48
CA LYS A 321 -1.11 31.83 31.89
C LYS A 321 -0.83 32.98 32.84
N THR A 322 0.14 33.84 32.49
CA THR A 322 0.58 34.95 33.34
C THR A 322 -0.22 36.25 33.17
N GLN A 323 -1.01 36.39 32.10
CA GLN A 323 -1.85 37.58 31.88
C GLN A 323 -3.23 37.46 32.55
N ASP A 324 -3.72 38.56 33.12
CA ASP A 324 -5.15 38.67 33.46
C ASP A 324 -5.96 38.94 32.19
N LEU A 325 -6.87 38.01 31.87
CA LEU A 325 -7.71 38.08 30.68
C LEU A 325 -9.11 38.56 31.05
N SER A 326 -9.58 39.62 30.40
CA SER A 326 -10.97 40.06 30.51
C SER A 326 -11.92 39.04 29.85
N HIS A 327 -13.19 39.02 30.26
CA HIS A 327 -14.22 38.18 29.62
C HIS A 327 -14.32 38.41 28.11
N GLY A 328 -14.15 39.65 27.65
CA GLY A 328 -14.14 39.96 26.21
C GLY A 328 -12.97 39.33 25.46
N GLN A 329 -11.79 39.27 26.09
CA GLN A 329 -10.61 38.61 25.53
C GLN A 329 -10.78 37.09 25.48
N ILE A 330 -11.34 36.49 26.54
CA ILE A 330 -11.66 35.05 26.60
C ILE A 330 -12.64 34.69 25.47
N ALA A 331 -13.76 35.40 25.38
CA ALA A 331 -14.77 35.17 24.35
C ALA A 331 -14.19 35.29 22.93
N LYS A 332 -13.29 36.26 22.70
CA LYS A 332 -12.62 36.44 21.42
C LYS A 332 -11.68 35.28 21.08
N LEU A 333 -10.93 34.74 22.05
CA LEU A 333 -10.08 33.57 21.82
C LEU A 333 -10.90 32.31 21.53
N ILE A 334 -12.01 32.11 22.25
CA ILE A 334 -12.95 31.02 21.99
C ILE A 334 -13.44 31.07 20.54
N ASP A 335 -13.84 32.25 20.07
CA ASP A 335 -14.31 32.47 18.70
C ASP A 335 -13.21 32.21 17.66
N ILE A 336 -12.02 32.82 17.84
CA ILE A 336 -10.88 32.64 16.93
C ILE A 336 -10.50 31.15 16.79
N TYR A 337 -10.38 30.44 17.91
CA TYR A 337 -10.02 29.02 17.89
C TYR A 337 -11.20 28.11 17.58
N GLY A 338 -12.44 28.60 17.58
CA GLY A 338 -13.66 27.83 17.38
C GLY A 338 -13.84 26.77 18.46
N ILE A 339 -13.58 27.12 19.73
CA ILE A 339 -13.70 26.21 20.87
C ILE A 339 -15.18 26.05 21.21
N THR A 340 -15.65 24.80 21.22
CA THR A 340 -17.05 24.46 21.50
C THR A 340 -17.30 23.97 22.92
N ASP A 341 -16.25 23.91 23.75
CA ASP A 341 -16.34 23.49 25.15
C ASP A 341 -17.18 24.52 25.94
N PRO A 342 -18.29 24.10 26.58
CA PRO A 342 -19.16 25.01 27.31
C PRO A 342 -18.51 25.63 28.56
N MET A 343 -17.40 25.07 29.06
CA MET A 343 -16.65 25.59 30.20
C MET A 343 -15.42 26.43 29.78
N ALA A 344 -15.25 26.69 28.47
CA ALA A 344 -14.11 27.46 27.97
C ALA A 344 -14.12 28.94 28.38
N ASP A 345 -15.20 29.43 29.00
CA ASP A 345 -15.23 30.75 29.64
C ASP A 345 -14.35 30.80 30.91
N GLU A 346 -14.04 29.65 31.50
CA GLU A 346 -13.00 29.51 32.51
C GLU A 346 -11.61 29.54 31.87
N LYS A 347 -10.76 30.47 32.32
CA LYS A 347 -9.40 30.66 31.77
C LYS A 347 -8.57 29.36 31.75
N ALA A 348 -8.66 28.53 32.79
CA ALA A 348 -7.92 27.27 32.86
C ALA A 348 -8.32 26.31 31.74
N VAL A 349 -9.62 26.17 31.49
CA VAL A 349 -10.19 25.31 30.44
C VAL A 349 -9.88 25.87 29.05
N LEU A 350 -9.95 27.19 28.86
CA LEU A 350 -9.52 27.85 27.62
C LEU A 350 -8.07 27.50 27.27
N LEU A 351 -7.16 27.64 28.24
CA LEU A 351 -5.74 27.38 28.04
C LEU A 351 -5.48 25.92 27.69
N GLU A 352 -6.15 24.99 28.36
CA GLU A 352 -6.08 23.57 28.03
C GLU A 352 -6.53 23.31 26.58
N ASN A 353 -7.65 23.90 26.15
CA ASN A 353 -8.13 23.77 24.78
C ASN A 353 -7.12 24.33 23.76
N ILE A 354 -6.53 25.51 24.02
CA ILE A 354 -5.51 26.10 23.15
C ILE A 354 -4.26 25.22 23.08
N GLU A 355 -3.77 24.71 24.21
CA GLU A 355 -2.64 23.78 24.25
C GLU A 355 -2.93 22.49 23.47
N GLN A 356 -4.11 21.91 23.63
CA GLN A 356 -4.53 20.71 22.89
C GLN A 356 -4.57 20.95 21.38
N ILE A 357 -5.02 22.12 20.94
CA ILE A 357 -5.01 22.53 19.52
C ILE A 357 -3.57 22.52 18.98
N TYR A 358 -2.63 23.15 19.69
CA TYR A 358 -1.23 23.19 19.29
C TYR A 358 -0.54 21.81 19.38
N GLN A 359 -0.89 20.98 20.36
CA GLN A 359 -0.43 19.59 20.43
C GLN A 359 -0.95 18.74 19.27
N GLY A 360 -2.21 18.93 18.84
CA GLY A 360 -2.78 18.25 17.67
C GLY A 360 -2.05 18.65 16.39
N ALA A 361 -1.76 19.94 16.23
CA ALA A 361 -1.02 20.45 15.10
C ALA A 361 0.46 20.00 15.10
N ALA A 362 1.13 19.97 16.27
CA ALA A 362 2.48 19.42 16.39
C ALA A 362 2.54 17.94 15.97
N ARG A 363 1.57 17.12 16.39
CA ARG A 363 1.44 15.72 15.93
C ARG A 363 1.32 15.61 14.41
N SER A 364 0.58 16.52 13.78
CA SER A 364 0.43 16.57 12.32
C SER A 364 1.74 16.90 11.62
N VAL A 365 2.57 17.79 12.20
CA VAL A 365 3.91 18.09 11.69
C VAL A 365 4.84 16.89 11.82
N TYR A 366 4.84 16.21 12.96
CA TYR A 366 5.67 15.01 13.14
C TYR A 366 5.32 13.90 12.13
N ALA A 367 4.05 13.77 11.75
CA ALA A 367 3.62 12.84 10.70
C ALA A 367 4.24 13.14 9.32
N LEU A 368 4.67 14.38 9.05
CA LEU A 368 5.35 14.73 7.80
C LEU A 368 6.72 14.06 7.67
N SER A 369 7.37 13.70 8.77
CA SER A 369 8.68 13.02 8.74
C SER A 369 8.53 11.64 8.10
N THR A 370 7.58 10.86 8.62
CA THR A 370 7.20 9.56 8.07
C THR A 370 6.67 9.69 6.64
N THR A 371 5.88 10.73 6.37
CA THR A 371 5.30 10.97 5.04
C THR A 371 6.38 11.27 4.00
N SER A 372 7.39 12.07 4.33
CA SER A 372 8.53 12.38 3.45
C SER A 372 9.37 11.12 3.17
N GLN A 373 9.61 10.28 4.18
CA GLN A 373 10.26 8.97 4.00
C GLN A 373 9.43 8.05 3.08
N GLY A 374 8.11 8.07 3.19
CA GLY A 374 7.21 7.34 2.29
C GLY A 374 7.34 7.78 0.83
N CYS A 375 7.57 9.07 0.57
CA CYS A 375 7.81 9.58 -0.79
C CYS A 375 9.14 9.07 -1.35
N ASP A 376 10.21 9.10 -0.54
CA ASP A 376 11.51 8.54 -0.94
C ASP A 376 11.42 7.03 -1.20
N LEU A 377 10.62 6.31 -0.41
CA LEU A 377 10.40 4.89 -0.63
C LEU A 377 9.75 4.61 -1.98
N ILE A 378 8.74 5.39 -2.41
CA ILE A 378 8.17 5.24 -3.75
C ILE A 378 9.26 5.39 -4.79
N ARG A 379 10.09 6.44 -4.69
CA ARG A 379 11.22 6.67 -5.60
C ARG A 379 12.13 5.45 -5.66
N GLN A 380 12.57 4.92 -4.51
CA GLN A 380 13.43 3.74 -4.42
C GLN A 380 12.78 2.51 -5.08
N ILE A 381 11.53 2.19 -4.76
CA ILE A 381 10.80 1.06 -5.36
C ILE A 381 10.78 1.16 -6.89
N LEU A 382 10.48 2.34 -7.42
CA LEU A 382 10.44 2.57 -8.86
C LEU A 382 11.83 2.43 -9.49
N GLU A 383 12.86 3.02 -8.89
CA GLU A 383 14.26 2.91 -9.35
C GLU A 383 14.71 1.44 -9.42
N HIS A 384 14.35 0.62 -8.43
CA HIS A 384 14.70 -0.79 -8.40
C HIS A 384 14.09 -1.55 -9.59
N ARG A 385 12.81 -1.33 -9.88
CA ARG A 385 12.13 -1.94 -11.04
C ARG A 385 12.71 -1.44 -12.36
N ILE A 386 13.09 -0.16 -12.43
CA ILE A 386 13.75 0.44 -13.61
C ILE A 386 15.09 -0.26 -13.89
N GLU A 387 15.89 -0.52 -12.87
CA GLU A 387 17.16 -1.22 -13.03
C GLU A 387 16.99 -2.67 -13.47
N GLU A 388 15.99 -3.37 -12.95
CA GLU A 388 15.63 -4.72 -13.44
C GLU A 388 15.26 -4.69 -14.92
N ALA A 389 14.49 -3.69 -15.35
CA ALA A 389 14.17 -3.49 -16.76
C ALA A 389 15.41 -3.21 -17.61
N GLN A 390 16.40 -2.46 -17.09
CA GLN A 390 17.68 -2.23 -17.79
C GLN A 390 18.50 -3.52 -17.94
N VAL A 391 18.53 -4.37 -16.91
CA VAL A 391 19.13 -5.71 -17.00
C VAL A 391 18.42 -6.51 -18.10
N MET A 392 17.08 -6.48 -18.14
CA MET A 392 16.32 -7.19 -19.17
C MET A 392 16.65 -6.72 -20.59
N LEU A 393 16.72 -5.40 -20.83
CA LEU A 393 17.08 -4.85 -22.14
C LEU A 393 18.51 -5.22 -22.55
N THR A 394 19.46 -5.20 -21.61
CA THR A 394 20.84 -5.61 -21.87
C THR A 394 20.91 -7.04 -22.41
N PHE A 395 20.08 -7.95 -21.89
CA PHE A 395 20.00 -9.31 -22.40
C PHE A 395 19.35 -9.40 -23.79
N VAL A 396 18.26 -8.65 -24.01
CA VAL A 396 17.59 -8.58 -25.33
C VAL A 396 18.57 -8.09 -26.41
N GLU A 397 19.36 -7.06 -26.12
CA GLU A 397 20.33 -6.48 -27.05
C GLU A 397 21.51 -7.42 -27.32
N ARG A 398 22.06 -8.04 -26.26
CA ARG A 398 23.25 -8.88 -26.33
C ARG A 398 22.98 -10.24 -26.97
N PHE A 399 21.88 -10.89 -26.61
CA PHE A 399 21.63 -12.28 -26.97
C PHE A 399 20.59 -12.44 -28.08
N LYS A 400 19.73 -11.43 -28.30
CA LYS A 400 18.70 -11.44 -29.37
C LYS A 400 17.97 -12.79 -29.39
N ASP A 401 18.01 -13.49 -30.52
CA ASP A 401 17.27 -14.74 -30.77
C ASP A 401 17.75 -15.91 -29.90
N ARG A 402 18.92 -15.76 -29.26
CA ARG A 402 19.53 -16.73 -28.35
C ARG A 402 19.00 -16.65 -26.93
N LEU A 403 18.11 -15.70 -26.61
CA LEU A 403 17.59 -15.53 -25.25
C LEU A 403 16.90 -16.79 -24.71
N CYS A 404 16.36 -17.62 -25.61
CA CYS A 404 15.71 -18.88 -25.29
C CYS A 404 16.69 -20.08 -25.18
N GLU A 405 18.00 -19.89 -25.29
CA GLU A 405 18.98 -20.94 -24.97
C GLU A 405 18.98 -21.19 -23.45
N SER A 406 19.14 -22.45 -23.02
CA SER A 406 18.93 -22.85 -21.62
C SER A 406 19.89 -22.15 -20.65
N ASP A 407 21.16 -22.02 -21.02
CA ASP A 407 22.21 -21.36 -20.24
C ASP A 407 21.99 -19.84 -20.17
N ILE A 408 21.61 -19.22 -21.29
CA ILE A 408 21.30 -17.78 -21.36
C ILE A 408 20.04 -17.46 -20.55
N THR A 409 18.97 -18.27 -20.66
CA THR A 409 17.75 -18.12 -19.85
C THR A 409 18.06 -18.28 -18.36
N ALA A 410 18.89 -19.26 -17.97
CA ALA A 410 19.28 -19.43 -16.57
C ALA A 410 20.05 -18.21 -16.04
N GLN A 411 20.99 -17.69 -16.84
CA GLN A 411 21.76 -16.49 -16.48
C GLN A 411 20.88 -15.23 -16.42
N PHE A 412 19.96 -15.06 -17.36
CA PHE A 412 18.97 -13.97 -17.36
C PHE A 412 18.14 -13.96 -16.07
N LYS A 413 17.59 -15.12 -15.70
CA LYS A 413 16.81 -15.27 -14.46
C LYS A 413 17.63 -14.88 -13.24
N LYS A 414 18.85 -15.40 -13.16
CA LYS A 414 19.76 -15.13 -12.05
C LYS A 414 20.07 -13.64 -11.93
N ASP A 415 20.44 -12.96 -13.01
CA ASP A 415 20.85 -11.56 -12.94
C ASP A 415 19.68 -10.62 -12.60
N VAL A 416 18.48 -10.92 -13.09
CA VAL A 416 17.26 -10.19 -12.68
C VAL A 416 16.94 -10.45 -11.21
N ASN A 417 16.97 -11.72 -10.76
CA ASN A 417 16.70 -12.08 -9.37
C ASN A 417 17.74 -11.51 -8.39
N ASP A 418 19.01 -11.51 -8.74
CA ASP A 418 20.08 -10.91 -7.94
C ASP A 418 19.94 -9.38 -7.88
N THR A 419 19.37 -8.76 -8.91
CA THR A 419 19.03 -7.33 -8.89
C THR A 419 17.87 -7.06 -7.93
N ILE A 420 16.79 -7.86 -8.00
CA ILE A 420 15.67 -7.76 -7.05
C ILE A 420 16.17 -7.93 -5.62
N LYS A 421 16.86 -9.04 -5.30
CA LYS A 421 17.32 -9.38 -3.94
C LYS A 421 18.20 -8.33 -3.30
N ARG A 422 19.10 -7.71 -4.07
CA ARG A 422 20.00 -6.67 -3.55
C ARG A 422 19.29 -5.37 -3.20
N LYS A 423 18.08 -5.16 -3.72
CA LYS A 423 17.40 -3.87 -3.70
C LYS A 423 16.03 -3.87 -3.04
N MET A 424 15.43 -5.01 -2.71
CA MET A 424 14.16 -5.01 -1.96
C MET A 424 14.28 -4.23 -0.65
N VAL A 425 13.47 -3.19 -0.50
CA VAL A 425 13.47 -2.30 0.68
C VAL A 425 12.21 -2.48 1.52
N THR A 426 11.11 -2.95 0.93
CA THR A 426 9.86 -3.18 1.63
C THR A 426 9.60 -4.64 1.97
N ASP A 427 8.78 -4.87 2.99
CA ASP A 427 8.31 -6.21 3.31
C ASP A 427 7.33 -6.72 2.25
N GLN A 428 6.54 -5.84 1.64
CA GLN A 428 5.71 -6.16 0.49
C GLN A 428 6.53 -6.75 -0.65
N GLU A 429 7.69 -6.14 -0.97
CA GLU A 429 8.61 -6.69 -1.96
C GLU A 429 9.14 -8.06 -1.55
N LYS A 430 9.55 -8.23 -0.30
CA LYS A 430 10.06 -9.53 0.20
C LYS A 430 8.99 -10.61 0.14
N PHE A 431 7.76 -10.31 0.56
CA PHE A 431 6.64 -11.26 0.52
C PHE A 431 6.23 -11.56 -0.92
N ALA A 432 6.11 -10.56 -1.78
CA ALA A 432 5.81 -10.75 -3.19
C ALA A 432 6.91 -11.57 -3.87
N PHE A 433 8.18 -11.27 -3.62
CA PHE A 433 9.31 -12.03 -4.15
C PHE A 433 9.31 -13.48 -3.66
N ALA A 434 9.14 -13.71 -2.36
CA ALA A 434 9.04 -15.05 -1.80
C ALA A 434 7.83 -15.84 -2.34
N PHE A 435 6.75 -15.14 -2.68
CA PHE A 435 5.51 -15.74 -3.20
C PHE A 435 5.59 -16.06 -4.70
N PHE A 436 6.08 -15.13 -5.52
CA PHE A 436 6.13 -15.27 -6.98
C PHE A 436 7.44 -15.91 -7.48
N ILE A 437 8.57 -15.63 -6.83
CA ILE A 437 9.94 -15.98 -7.25
C ILE A 437 10.60 -16.90 -6.19
N ALA A 438 9.83 -17.87 -5.68
CA ALA A 438 10.14 -18.67 -4.50
C ALA A 438 11.42 -19.55 -4.59
N ASP A 439 11.83 -19.98 -5.78
CA ASP A 439 12.98 -20.89 -5.99
C ASP A 439 14.34 -20.25 -5.61
N GLU A 440 14.33 -18.95 -5.32
CA GLU A 440 15.50 -18.11 -5.13
C GLU A 440 15.57 -17.46 -3.72
N TYR A 441 14.57 -17.70 -2.86
CA TYR A 441 14.56 -17.21 -1.48
C TYR A 441 15.37 -18.16 -0.58
N PRO A 442 16.50 -17.71 0.00
CA PRO A 442 17.37 -18.59 0.77
C PRO A 442 16.64 -19.10 2.02
N ALA A 443 16.81 -20.39 2.33
CA ALA A 443 16.22 -21.02 3.53
C ALA A 443 16.60 -20.30 4.83
N SER A 444 17.76 -19.65 4.88
CA SER A 444 18.23 -18.84 6.02
C SER A 444 17.40 -17.57 6.26
N ALA A 445 16.67 -17.06 5.26
CA ALA A 445 15.74 -15.95 5.44
C ALA A 445 14.38 -16.40 6.03
N LYS A 446 14.11 -17.72 6.09
CA LYS A 446 12.97 -18.28 6.84
C LYS A 446 13.23 -18.42 8.35
N GLU A 447 14.49 -18.45 8.77
CA GLU A 447 14.91 -18.70 10.15
C GLU A 447 15.33 -17.44 10.92
N ALA A 448 15.48 -16.30 10.25
CA ALA A 448 15.78 -15.05 10.93
C ALA A 448 14.56 -14.62 11.78
N SER A 449 14.69 -14.75 13.10
CA SER A 449 13.75 -14.29 14.13
C SER A 449 13.48 -12.79 14.14
N ALA A 450 14.04 -12.04 13.18
CA ALA A 450 13.58 -10.70 12.86
C ALA A 450 12.32 -10.85 12.02
N TYR A 451 11.19 -10.99 12.71
CA TYR A 451 9.89 -10.84 12.06
C TYR A 451 9.88 -9.47 11.37
N PRO A 452 9.62 -9.40 10.05
CA PRO A 452 9.50 -8.13 9.35
C PRO A 452 8.39 -7.29 9.99
N GLY A 453 8.77 -6.12 10.52
CA GLY A 453 8.05 -5.36 11.52
C GLY A 453 8.87 -4.24 12.18
N ASP A 454 10.21 -4.24 11.99
CA ASP A 454 11.10 -3.19 12.51
C ASP A 454 11.23 -1.95 11.59
N VAL A 455 10.67 -1.99 10.38
CA VAL A 455 10.38 -0.77 9.60
C VAL A 455 8.88 -0.76 9.33
N LEU A 456 8.16 -0.22 10.31
CA LEU A 456 6.80 0.28 10.11
C LEU A 456 6.87 1.36 9.02
N LEU A 457 6.42 1.04 7.82
CA LEU A 457 5.78 2.08 7.02
C LEU A 457 4.41 2.28 7.64
N PHE A 458 4.14 3.53 8.01
CA PHE A 458 3.05 4.07 8.83
C PHE A 458 3.38 4.18 10.32
#